data_AF-A0ABD7FI97-F1
#
_entry.id   AF-A0ABD7FI97-F1
#
_cell.length_a   1.000
_cell.length_b   1.000
_cell.length_c   1.000
_cell.angle_alpha   90.00
_cell.angle_beta   90.00
_cell.angle_gamma   90.00
#
_symmetry.space_group_name_H-M   'P 1'
#
loop_
_entity.id
_entity.type
_entity.pdbx_description
1 polymer ?
#
loop_
_entity_poly.entity_id
_entity_poly.type
_entity_poly.pdbx_seq_one_letter_code
_entity_poly.pdbx_strand_id
1 'polypeptide(L)'
;MRDCLRESMKAAMSSMPDEESRWSLRVDADWHRVNLLAGIAFVGKALEESQLRENPITYSRDEICQLAGFLQTAPALIGCMAELMECYDQQAGEVSHA
;
A
#
# COMPACT_ATOMS: atom_id res chain seq x y z
N MET A 1 -4.61 15.34 2.86
CA MET A 1 -4.01 14.54 1.76
C MET A 1 -4.42 13.07 1.87
N ARG A 2 -4.28 12.44 3.04
CA ARG A 2 -4.76 11.06 3.32
C ARG A 2 -6.24 10.84 2.95
N ASP A 3 -7.13 11.73 3.37
CA ASP A 3 -8.57 11.57 3.11
C ASP A 3 -8.92 11.74 1.62
N CYS A 4 -8.20 12.61 0.90
CA CYS A 4 -8.40 12.80 -0.54
C CYS A 4 -8.04 11.55 -1.36
N LEU A 5 -6.92 10.88 -1.02
CA LEU A 5 -6.51 9.65 -1.68
C LEU A 5 -7.51 8.52 -1.44
N ARG A 6 -7.95 8.37 -0.19
CA ARG A 6 -8.98 7.41 0.21
C ARG A 6 -10.28 7.60 -0.57
N GLU A 7 -10.84 8.81 -0.56
CA GLU A 7 -12.10 9.09 -1.26
C GLU A 7 -11.95 8.92 -2.78
N SER A 8 -10.80 9.26 -3.35
CA SER A 8 -10.52 9.02 -4.77
C SER A 8 -10.50 7.52 -5.12
N MET A 9 -9.91 6.69 -4.27
CA MET A 9 -9.87 5.23 -4.46
C MET A 9 -11.27 4.59 -4.33
N LYS A 10 -12.08 5.05 -3.36
CA LYS A 10 -13.48 4.62 -3.24
C LYS A 10 -14.29 5.03 -4.47
N ALA A 11 -14.16 6.28 -4.91
CA ALA A 11 -14.83 6.77 -6.10
C ALA A 11 -14.43 5.96 -7.35
N ALA A 12 -13.15 5.61 -7.49
CA ALA A 12 -12.69 4.76 -8.59
C ALA A 12 -13.38 3.39 -8.57
N MET A 13 -13.38 2.69 -7.43
CA MET A 13 -14.06 1.40 -7.26
C MET A 13 -15.55 1.48 -7.57
N SER A 14 -16.25 2.49 -7.04
CA SER A 14 -17.70 2.68 -7.27
C SER A 14 -18.06 3.12 -8.68
N SER A 15 -17.12 3.71 -9.43
CA SER A 15 -17.35 4.15 -10.81
C SER A 15 -17.16 3.04 -11.85
N MET A 16 -16.56 1.91 -11.46
CA MET A 16 -16.33 0.78 -12.37
C MET A 16 -17.65 0.09 -12.73
N PRO A 17 -17.95 -0.11 -14.02
CA PRO A 17 -19.28 -0.52 -14.47
C PRO A 17 -19.55 -2.01 -14.32
N ASP A 18 -18.51 -2.84 -14.21
CA ASP A 18 -18.62 -4.29 -14.20
C ASP A 18 -17.83 -4.93 -13.04
N GLU A 19 -18.25 -6.15 -12.70
CA GLU A 19 -17.70 -6.90 -11.58
C GLU A 19 -16.26 -7.36 -11.81
N GLU A 20 -15.91 -7.69 -13.06
CA GLU A 20 -14.57 -8.15 -13.43
C GLU A 20 -13.53 -7.06 -13.18
N SER A 21 -13.82 -5.82 -13.58
CA SER A 21 -12.97 -4.65 -13.36
C SER A 21 -12.78 -4.35 -11.86
N ARG A 22 -13.87 -4.41 -11.08
CA ARG A 22 -13.84 -4.20 -9.62
C ARG A 22 -13.02 -5.28 -8.91
N TRP A 23 -13.22 -6.54 -9.30
CA TRP A 23 -12.44 -7.66 -8.79
C TRP A 23 -10.95 -7.52 -9.13
N SER A 24 -10.61 -7.16 -10.38
CA SER A 24 -9.22 -6.93 -10.80
C SER A 24 -8.57 -5.84 -9.95
N LEU A 25 -9.25 -4.71 -9.75
CA LEU A 25 -8.75 -3.62 -8.92
C LEU A 25 -8.52 -4.06 -7.47
N ARG A 26 -9.42 -4.89 -6.91
CA ARG A 26 -9.28 -5.47 -5.57
C ARG A 26 -8.06 -6.40 -5.47
N VAL A 27 -7.82 -7.24 -6.47
CA VAL A 27 -6.65 -8.14 -6.52
C VAL A 27 -5.35 -7.33 -6.63
N ASP A 28 -5.30 -6.33 -7.51
CA ASP A 28 -4.13 -5.46 -7.67
C ASP A 28 -3.82 -4.72 -6.37
N ALA A 29 -4.84 -4.22 -5.68
CA ALA A 29 -4.68 -3.54 -4.40
C ALA A 29 -4.10 -4.45 -3.31
N ASP A 30 -4.59 -5.70 -3.20
CA ASP A 30 -4.01 -6.65 -2.24
C ASP A 30 -2.57 -7.02 -2.61
N TRP A 31 -2.30 -7.27 -3.90
CA TRP A 31 -0.95 -7.55 -4.39
C TRP A 31 0.01 -6.41 -4.07
N HIS A 32 -0.36 -5.16 -4.35
CA HIS A 32 0.45 -4.00 -4.01
C HIS A 32 0.65 -3.83 -2.50
N ARG A 33 -0.40 -4.04 -1.71
CA ARG A 33 -0.35 -3.95 -0.24
C ARG A 33 0.65 -4.94 0.34
N VAL A 34 0.58 -6.21 -0.08
CA VAL A 34 1.48 -7.28 0.37
C VAL A 34 2.92 -6.98 -0.04
N ASN A 35 3.16 -6.57 -1.29
CA ASN A 35 4.52 -6.27 -1.76
C ASN A 35 5.14 -5.03 -1.10
N LEU A 36 4.34 -4.00 -0.81
CA LEU A 36 4.81 -2.83 -0.07
C LEU A 36 5.22 -3.21 1.36
N LEU A 37 4.42 -4.03 2.05
CA LEU A 37 4.76 -4.53 3.38
C LEU A 37 6.04 -5.36 3.36
N ALA A 38 6.17 -6.28 2.40
CA ALA A 38 7.38 -7.08 2.23
C ALA A 38 8.60 -6.21 1.92
N GLY A 39 8.45 -5.20 1.07
CA GLY A 39 9.50 -4.25 0.73
C GLY A 39 9.98 -3.45 1.93
N ILE A 40 9.07 -2.94 2.77
CA ILE A 40 9.42 -2.22 4.01
C ILE A 40 10.20 -3.15 4.96
N ALA A 41 9.73 -4.38 5.16
CA ALA A 41 10.40 -5.36 6.01
C ALA A 41 11.81 -5.70 5.48
N PHE A 42 11.94 -5.88 4.16
CA PHE A 42 13.23 -6.11 3.51
C PHE A 42 14.20 -4.94 3.73
N VAL A 43 13.74 -3.70 3.52
CA VAL A 43 14.56 -2.50 3.74
C VAL A 43 15.01 -2.40 5.20
N GLY A 44 14.11 -2.63 6.16
CA GLY A 44 14.45 -2.65 7.58
C GLY A 44 15.56 -3.66 7.89
N LYS A 45 15.41 -4.89 7.41
CA LYS A 45 16.41 -5.95 7.57
C LYS A 45 17.75 -5.59 6.90
N ALA A 46 17.71 -5.06 5.68
CA ALA A 46 18.92 -4.65 4.96
C ALA A 46 19.68 -3.54 5.70
N LEU A 47 18.97 -2.59 6.32
CA LEU A 47 19.55 -1.54 7.14
C LEU A 47 20.21 -2.14 8.39
N GLU A 48 19.52 -2.99 9.12
CA GLU A 48 20.06 -3.68 10.30
C GLU A 48 21.34 -4.47 9.96
N GLU A 49 21.29 -5.31 8.93
CA GLU A 49 22.43 -6.10 8.49
C GLU A 49 23.59 -5.23 7.99
N SER A 50 23.32 -4.08 7.37
CA SER A 50 24.35 -3.16 6.90
C SER A 50 25.19 -2.57 8.04
N GLN A 51 24.60 -2.41 9.23
CA GLN A 51 25.28 -1.84 10.39
C GLN A 51 26.09 -2.89 11.18
N LEU A 52 25.80 -4.17 10.98
CA LEU A 52 26.48 -5.30 11.65
C LEU A 52 27.71 -5.81 10.88
N ARG A 53 28.00 -5.28 9.69
CA ARG A 53 29.16 -5.67 8.88
C ARG A 53 30.47 -5.17 9.50
N GLU A 54 31.58 -5.86 9.21
CA GLU A 54 32.94 -5.42 9.61
C GLU A 54 33.25 -3.97 9.15
N ASN A 55 32.69 -3.58 8.00
CA ASN A 55 32.68 -2.19 7.52
C ASN A 55 31.23 -1.73 7.33
N PRO A 56 30.66 -1.00 8.30
CA PRO A 56 29.28 -0.51 8.22
C PRO A 56 29.08 0.45 7.05
N ILE A 57 27.91 0.36 6.41
CA ILE A 57 27.51 1.32 5.37
C ILE A 57 27.11 2.63 6.05
N THR A 58 27.70 3.74 5.58
CA THR A 58 27.31 5.09 5.98
C THR A 58 26.38 5.66 4.94
N TYR A 59 25.19 6.10 5.35
CA TYR A 59 24.21 6.70 4.45
C TYR A 59 24.34 8.22 4.49
N SER A 60 24.22 8.85 3.32
CA SER A 60 24.13 10.30 3.20
C SER A 60 22.81 10.81 3.77
N ARG A 61 22.78 12.11 4.09
CA ARG A 61 21.56 12.78 4.54
C ARG A 61 20.42 12.63 3.52
N ASP A 62 20.73 12.72 2.24
CA ASP A 62 19.73 12.66 1.17
C ASP A 62 19.09 11.28 1.06
N GLU A 63 19.88 10.20 1.17
CA GLU A 63 19.38 8.82 1.21
C GLU A 63 18.47 8.59 2.42
N ILE A 64 18.86 9.09 3.60
CA ILE A 64 18.04 9.00 4.82
C ILE A 64 16.72 9.78 4.64
N CYS A 65 16.77 10.98 4.06
CA CYS A 65 15.57 11.78 3.81
C CYS A 65 14.62 11.11 2.80
N GLN A 66 15.16 10.50 1.74
CA GLN A 66 14.34 9.76 0.76
C GLN A 66 13.65 8.54 1.41
N LEU A 67 14.40 7.76 2.20
CA LEU A 67 13.85 6.64 2.93
C LEU A 67 12.79 7.08 3.94
N ALA A 68 13.05 8.14 4.71
CA ALA A 68 12.09 8.69 5.66
C ALA A 68 10.80 9.16 4.95
N GLY A 69 10.93 9.81 3.79
CA GLY A 69 9.77 10.23 2.98
C GLY A 69 8.92 9.05 2.50
N PHE A 70 9.57 7.98 2.04
CA PHE A 70 8.87 6.73 1.69
C PHE A 70 8.15 6.13 2.91
N LEU A 71 8.85 5.97 4.04
CA LEU A 71 8.28 5.37 5.25
C LEU A 71 7.16 6.22 5.88
N GLN A 72 7.16 7.53 5.70
CA GLN A 72 6.07 8.41 6.13
C GLN A 72 4.80 8.24 5.29
N THR A 73 4.93 7.96 3.99
CA THR A 73 3.79 7.87 3.07
C THR A 73 3.26 6.45 2.92
N ALA A 74 4.11 5.43 3.02
CA ALA A 74 3.73 4.03 2.81
C ALA A 74 2.57 3.54 3.69
N PRO A 75 2.48 3.86 5.00
CA PRO A 75 1.34 3.44 5.82
C PRO A 75 0.00 4.01 5.35
N ALA A 76 0.00 5.24 4.80
CA ALA A 76 -1.20 5.83 4.23
C ALA A 76 -1.66 5.07 2.99
N LEU A 77 -0.72 4.73 2.10
CA LEU A 77 -1.00 4.00 0.86
C LEU A 77 -1.50 2.57 1.15
N ILE A 78 -0.84 1.85 2.07
CA ILE A 78 -1.24 0.52 2.54
C ILE A 78 -2.66 0.56 3.11
N GLY A 79 -2.98 1.57 3.93
CA GLY A 79 -4.32 1.76 4.47
C GLY A 79 -5.37 2.00 3.39
N CYS A 80 -5.06 2.83 2.39
CA CYS A 80 -5.99 3.09 1.29
C CYS A 80 -6.25 1.82 0.44
N MET A 81 -5.23 0.99 0.21
CA MET A 81 -5.40 -0.30 -0.47
C MET A 81 -6.28 -1.25 0.32
N ALA A 82 -6.09 -1.35 1.64
CA ALA A 82 -6.93 -2.18 2.52
C ALA A 82 -8.39 -1.73 2.50
N GLU A 83 -8.64 -0.42 2.61
CA GLU A 83 -9.99 0.12 2.56
C GLU A 83 -10.67 -0.08 1.21
N LEU A 84 -9.92 -0.01 0.11
CA LEU A 84 -10.46 -0.29 -1.23
C LEU A 84 -10.91 -1.75 -1.34
N MET A 85 -10.16 -2.69 -0.75
CA MET A 85 -10.58 -4.09 -0.67
C MET A 85 -11.85 -4.26 0.17
N GLU A 86 -11.94 -3.57 1.31
CA GLU A 86 -13.15 -3.57 2.15
C GLU A 86 -14.37 -3.00 1.41
N CYS A 87 -14.19 -1.93 0.63
CA CYS A 87 -15.26 -1.36 -0.17
C CYS A 87 -15.76 -2.32 -1.26
N TYR A 88 -14.86 -3.08 -1.89
CA TYR A 88 -15.25 -4.14 -2.81
C TYR A 88 -16.07 -5.22 -2.09
N ASP A 89 -15.57 -5.72 -0.96
CA ASP A 89 -16.21 -6.80 -0.20
C ASP A 89 -17.63 -6.40 0.29
N GLN A 90 -17.82 -5.13 0.64
CA GLN A 90 -19.13 -4.57 0.98
C GLN A 90 -20.09 -4.57 -0.22
N GLN A 91 -19.65 -4.08 -1.39
CA GLN A 91 -20.48 -4.06 -2.60
C GLN A 91 -20.83 -5.48 -3.08
N ALA A 92 -19.88 -6.41 -3.03
CA ALA A 92 -20.12 -7.81 -3.41
C ALA A 92 -21.13 -8.49 -2.46
N GLY A 93 -21.07 -8.19 -1.16
CA GLY A 93 -22.02 -8.67 -0.16
C GLY A 93 -23.45 -8.13 -0.35
N GLU A 94 -23.59 -6.86 -0.74
CA GLU A 94 -24.90 -6.25 -1.01
C GLU A 94 -25.59 -6.83 -2.25
N VAL A 95 -24.85 -7.16 -3.32
CA VAL A 95 -25.39 -7.79 -4.53
C VAL A 95 -25.93 -9.20 -4.25
N SER A 96 -25.39 -9.90 -3.25
CA SER A 96 -25.81 -11.27 -2.91
C SER A 96 -27.09 -11.34 -2.04
N HIS A 97 -27.59 -10.20 -1.57
CA HIS A 97 -28.80 -10.09 -0.73
C HIS A 97 -29.99 -9.40 -1.42
N ALA A 98 -29.84 -9.01 -2.70
CA ALA A 98 -30.89 -8.46 -3.56
C ALA A 98 -31.41 -9.53 -4.55
#